data_AF-A0A3C0FHD6-F1
#
_entry.id   AF-A0A3C0FHD6-F1
#
_cell.length_a   1.000
_cell.length_b   1.000
_cell.length_c   1.000
_cell.angle_alpha   90.00
_cell.angle_beta   90.00
_cell.angle_gamma   90.00
#
_symmetry.space_group_name_H-M   'P 1'
#
loop_
_entity.id
_entity.type
_entity.pdbx_description
1 polymer ?
#
loop_
_entity_poly.entity_id
_entity_poly.type
_entity_poly.pdbx_seq_one_letter_code
_entity_poly.pdbx_strand_id
1 'polypeptide(L)'
;LEAIWSLVGDANRYVDEMAPWGLKKTDPARMETVLYVLAEVIRHVGILVQPIMPDSASKILDLLVLGDEQRGFDALGPDNALKPGSEIPKPAGVFPRYVETEDEGEKA
;
A
#
# COMPACT_ATOMS: atom_id res chain seq x y z
N LEU A 1 7.30 2.93 14.71
CA LEU A 1 6.31 3.55 13.80
C LEU A 1 6.97 4.49 12.79
N GLU A 2 7.85 5.39 13.22
CA GLU A 2 8.57 6.33 12.32
C GLU A 2 9.25 5.65 11.13
N ALA A 3 9.94 4.52 11.34
CA ALA A 3 10.59 3.78 10.25
C ALA A 3 9.60 3.29 9.17
N ILE A 4 8.38 2.88 9.56
CA ILE A 4 7.34 2.46 8.63
C ILE A 4 6.89 3.67 7.80
N TRP A 5 6.70 4.83 8.42
CA TRP A 5 6.31 6.04 7.71
C TRP A 5 7.41 6.61 6.83
N SER A 6 8.67 6.47 7.22
CA SER A 6 9.80 6.78 6.34
C SER A 6 9.77 5.91 5.08
N LEU A 7 9.54 4.60 5.22
CA LEU A 7 9.43 3.69 4.07
C LEU A 7 8.28 4.07 3.13
N VAL A 8 7.12 4.46 3.67
CA VAL A 8 6.00 4.97 2.85
C VAL A 8 6.39 6.25 2.11
N GLY A 9 7.13 7.16 2.77
CA GLY A 9 7.68 8.35 2.14
C GLY A 9 8.64 8.02 0.99
N ASP A 10 9.51 7.04 1.18
CA ASP A 10 10.45 6.59 0.15
C ASP A 10 9.74 5.91 -1.03
N ALA A 11 8.68 5.12 -0.77
CA ALA A 11 7.85 4.54 -1.81
C ALA A 11 7.12 5.59 -2.66
N ASN A 12 6.60 6.64 -2.01
CA ASN A 12 5.99 7.77 -2.71
C ASN A 12 7.01 8.50 -3.59
N ARG A 13 8.20 8.79 -3.06
CA ARG A 13 9.28 9.39 -3.86
C ARG A 13 9.65 8.51 -5.06
N TYR A 14 9.75 7.19 -4.85
CA TYR A 14 10.07 6.23 -5.90
C TYR A 14 9.03 6.21 -7.02
N VAL A 15 7.73 6.17 -6.70
CA VAL A 15 6.69 6.17 -7.75
C VAL A 15 6.68 7.47 -8.56
N ASP A 16 6.92 8.60 -7.89
CA ASP A 16 6.98 9.92 -8.53
C ASP A 16 8.19 10.03 -9.48
N GLU A 17 9.37 9.61 -9.03
CA GLU A 17 10.60 9.62 -9.84
C GLU A 17 10.52 8.66 -11.02
N MET A 18 9.94 7.47 -10.83
CA MET A 18 9.82 6.46 -11.88
C MET A 18 8.70 6.77 -12.89
N ALA A 19 7.71 7.56 -12.51
CA ALA A 19 6.58 7.99 -13.34
C ALA A 19 6.00 6.85 -14.22
N PRO A 20 5.49 5.75 -13.62
CA PRO A 20 5.10 4.53 -14.35
C PRO A 20 4.01 4.75 -15.41
N TRP A 21 3.18 5.78 -15.25
CA TRP A 21 2.20 6.20 -16.26
C TRP A 21 2.84 6.62 -17.59
N GLY A 22 4.05 7.19 -17.54
CA GLY A 22 4.85 7.48 -18.73
C GLY A 22 5.45 6.22 -19.34
N LEU A 23 5.98 5.34 -18.48
CA LEU A 23 6.62 4.09 -18.87
C LEU A 23 5.69 3.13 -19.61
N LYS A 24 4.37 3.20 -19.35
CA LYS A 24 3.36 2.39 -20.04
C LYS A 24 3.49 2.37 -21.57
N LYS A 25 4.00 3.44 -22.18
CA LYS A 25 4.17 3.56 -23.64
C LYS A 25 5.59 3.27 -24.11
N THR A 26 6.59 3.48 -23.25
CA THR A 26 8.01 3.49 -23.65
C THR A 26 8.77 2.27 -23.15
N ASP A 27 8.48 1.80 -21.94
CA ASP A 27 9.11 0.64 -21.32
C ASP A 27 8.13 -0.06 -20.35
N PRO A 28 7.22 -0.90 -20.89
CA PRO A 28 6.24 -1.62 -20.07
C PRO A 28 6.88 -2.59 -19.06
N ALA A 29 8.02 -3.20 -19.39
CA ALA A 29 8.72 -4.11 -18.47
C ALA A 29 9.25 -3.37 -17.24
N ARG A 30 9.78 -2.15 -17.43
CA ARG A 30 10.18 -1.31 -16.30
C ARG A 30 8.98 -0.84 -15.50
N MET A 31 7.86 -0.48 -16.15
CA MET A 31 6.62 -0.14 -15.46
C MET A 31 6.16 -1.29 -14.53
N GLU A 32 6.14 -2.52 -15.04
CA GLU A 32 5.77 -3.71 -14.26
C GLU A 32 6.68 -3.89 -13.05
N THR A 33 7.99 -3.70 -13.21
CA THR A 33 8.95 -3.74 -12.10
C THR A 33 8.64 -2.70 -11.02
N VAL A 34 8.39 -1.45 -11.44
CA VAL A 34 8.06 -0.34 -10.52
C VAL A 34 6.78 -0.66 -9.73
N LEU A 35 5.73 -1.12 -10.42
CA LEU A 35 4.46 -1.47 -9.79
C LEU A 35 4.59 -2.66 -8.85
N TYR A 36 5.39 -3.67 -9.21
CA TYR A 36 5.64 -4.83 -8.35
C TYR A 36 6.36 -4.43 -7.06
N VAL A 37 7.40 -3.57 -7.15
CA VAL A 37 8.11 -3.05 -5.97
C VAL A 37 7.16 -2.29 -5.05
N LEU A 38 6.30 -1.43 -5.60
CA LEU A 38 5.31 -0.69 -4.81
C LEU A 38 4.30 -1.63 -4.15
N ALA A 39 3.82 -2.64 -4.86
CA ALA A 39 2.90 -3.64 -4.30
C ALA A 39 3.54 -4.41 -3.14
N GLU A 40 4.82 -4.80 -3.26
CA GLU A 40 5.55 -5.44 -2.17
C GLU A 40 5.75 -4.50 -0.98
N VAL A 41 6.06 -3.22 -1.19
CA VAL A 41 6.15 -2.26 -0.08
C VAL A 41 4.80 -2.12 0.63
N ILE A 42 3.71 -2.00 -0.13
CA ILE A 42 2.35 -1.94 0.42
C ILE A 42 2.03 -3.20 1.24
N ARG A 43 2.43 -4.39 0.77
CA ARG A 43 2.26 -5.65 1.51
C ARG A 43 2.99 -5.61 2.85
N HIS A 44 4.28 -5.25 2.86
CA HIS A 44 5.07 -5.18 4.09
C HIS A 44 4.49 -4.15 5.06
N VAL A 45 4.12 -2.96 4.58
CA VAL A 45 3.48 -1.92 5.40
C VAL A 45 2.16 -2.42 5.97
N GLY A 46 1.31 -3.03 5.14
CA GLY A 46 0.04 -3.61 5.56
C GLY A 46 0.21 -4.60 6.71
N ILE A 47 1.16 -5.54 6.59
CA ILE A 47 1.46 -6.51 7.65
C ILE A 47 1.95 -5.80 8.92
N LEU A 48 2.88 -4.85 8.80
CA LEU A 48 3.53 -4.17 9.92
C LEU A 48 2.59 -3.27 10.72
N VAL A 49 1.57 -2.69 10.10
CA VAL A 49 0.65 -1.75 10.76
C VAL A 49 -0.58 -2.43 11.38
N GLN A 50 -0.78 -3.73 11.18
CA GLN A 50 -1.91 -4.47 11.78
C GLN A 50 -2.09 -4.25 13.29
N PRO A 51 -1.04 -4.22 14.14
CA PRO A 51 -1.22 -4.01 15.58
C PRO A 51 -1.76 -2.61 15.96
N ILE A 52 -1.69 -1.65 15.05
CA ILE A 52 -2.05 -0.24 15.30
C ILE A 52 -3.32 0.15 14.54
N MET A 53 -3.49 -0.34 13.31
CA MET A 53 -4.63 -0.05 12.45
C MET A 53 -5.13 -1.34 11.78
N PRO A 54 -5.73 -2.27 12.55
CA PRO A 54 -6.10 -3.60 12.05
C PRO A 54 -7.09 -3.53 10.87
N ASP A 55 -8.11 -2.66 10.97
CA ASP A 55 -9.13 -2.55 9.92
C ASP A 55 -8.57 -2.01 8.60
N SER A 56 -7.75 -0.95 8.66
CA SER A 56 -7.12 -0.38 7.47
C SER A 56 -6.06 -1.31 6.89
N ALA A 57 -5.30 -2.00 7.75
CA ALA A 57 -4.34 -3.01 7.33
C ALA A 57 -5.02 -4.16 6.59
N SER A 58 -6.13 -4.69 7.13
CA SER A 58 -6.92 -5.73 6.46
C SER A 58 -7.36 -5.28 5.08
N LYS A 59 -7.98 -4.09 4.98
CA LYS A 59 -8.43 -3.55 3.68
C LYS A 59 -7.30 -3.44 2.65
N ILE A 60 -6.09 -3.05 3.08
CA ILE A 60 -4.92 -3.00 2.19
C ILE A 60 -4.53 -4.40 1.73
N LEU A 61 -4.45 -5.36 2.64
CA LEU A 61 -4.03 -6.74 2.35
C LEU A 61 -5.09 -7.51 1.55
N ASP A 62 -6.37 -7.18 1.73
CA ASP A 62 -7.50 -7.67 0.93
C ASP A 62 -7.37 -7.23 -0.55
N LEU A 63 -6.94 -5.99 -0.80
CA LEU A 63 -6.68 -5.49 -2.16
C LEU A 63 -5.51 -6.22 -2.85
N LEU A 64 -4.64 -6.85 -2.08
CA LEU A 64 -3.55 -7.69 -2.57
C LEU A 64 -3.92 -9.19 -2.62
N VAL A 65 -5.16 -9.54 -2.28
CA VAL A 65 -5.70 -10.91 -2.31
C VAL A 65 -4.89 -11.87 -1.43
N LEU A 66 -4.45 -11.40 -0.25
CA LEU A 66 -3.70 -12.20 0.71
C LEU A 66 -4.65 -12.86 1.72
N GLY A 67 -4.58 -14.18 1.87
CA GLY A 67 -5.29 -14.89 2.93
C GLY A 67 -4.74 -14.56 4.32
N ASP A 68 -5.48 -14.87 5.39
CA ASP A 68 -5.08 -14.56 6.78
C ASP A 68 -3.73 -15.20 7.15
N GLU A 69 -3.46 -16.40 6.63
CA GLU A 69 -2.20 -17.11 6.82
C GLU A 69 -0.98 -16.40 6.21
N GLN A 70 -1.20 -15.46 5.28
CA GLN A 70 -0.15 -14.70 4.60
C GLN A 70 0.09 -13.32 5.22
N ARG A 71 -0.61 -13.00 6.32
CA ARG A 71 -0.56 -11.68 6.99
C ARG A 71 0.30 -11.68 8.25
N GLY A 72 0.90 -12.81 8.62
CA GLY A 72 1.80 -12.92 9.75
C GLY A 72 3.13 -12.20 9.53
N PHE A 73 3.87 -11.91 10.61
CA PHE A 73 5.22 -11.36 10.51
C PHE A 73 6.22 -12.36 9.90
N ASP A 74 5.94 -13.66 10.02
CA ASP A 74 6.67 -14.75 9.35
C ASP A 74 6.47 -14.76 7.83
N ALA A 75 5.42 -14.09 7.34
CA ALA A 75 5.21 -13.88 5.91
C ALA A 75 6.00 -12.69 5.35
N LEU A 76 6.81 -12.00 6.16
CA LEU A 76 7.72 -10.95 5.67
C LEU A 76 8.92 -11.58 4.94
N GLY A 77 9.43 -10.88 3.92
CA GLY A 77 10.57 -11.33 3.14
C GLY A 77 10.23 -12.01 1.81
N PRO A 78 11.26 -12.45 1.07
CA PRO A 78 11.13 -12.83 -0.35
C PRO A 78 10.41 -14.16 -0.57
N ASP A 79 10.46 -15.09 0.38
CA ASP A 79 9.85 -16.42 0.25
C ASP A 79 8.32 -16.36 0.19
N ASN A 80 7.74 -15.27 0.69
CA ASN A 80 6.30 -15.01 0.75
C ASN A 80 5.90 -13.78 -0.09
N ALA A 81 6.74 -13.37 -1.04
CA ALA A 81 6.46 -12.26 -1.93
C ALA A 81 5.22 -12.53 -2.81
N LEU A 82 4.61 -11.45 -3.30
CA LEU A 82 3.48 -11.53 -4.22
C LEU A 82 3.83 -12.37 -5.45
N LYS A 83 2.90 -13.22 -5.88
CA LYS A 83 3.06 -14.02 -7.09
C LYS A 83 2.77 -13.14 -8.32
N PRO A 84 3.73 -12.98 -9.26
CA PRO A 84 3.47 -12.24 -10.48
C PRO A 84 2.29 -12.83 -11.27
N GLY A 85 1.45 -11.97 -11.85
CA GLY A 85 0.28 -12.36 -12.62
C GLY A 85 -0.98 -12.66 -11.80
N SER A 86 -0.93 -12.55 -10.47
CA SER A 86 -2.13 -12.61 -9.64
C SER A 86 -3.11 -11.49 -10.00
N GLU A 87 -4.38 -11.86 -10.22
CA GLU A 87 -5.45 -10.88 -10.42
C GLU A 87 -5.77 -10.16 -9.11
N ILE A 88 -5.85 -8.84 -9.17
CA ILE A 88 -6.25 -7.99 -8.03
C ILE A 88 -7.59 -7.31 -8.30
N PRO A 89 -8.41 -7.07 -7.27
CA PRO A 89 -9.69 -6.38 -7.42
C PRO A 89 -9.49 -4.93 -7.86
N LYS A 90 -10.59 -4.28 -8.27
CA LYS A 90 -10.55 -2.84 -8.55
C LYS A 90 -10.12 -2.07 -7.30
N PRO A 91 -9.23 -1.06 -7.42
CA PRO A 91 -8.80 -0.26 -6.29
C PRO A 91 -9.98 0.39 -5.57
N ALA A 92 -9.97 0.29 -4.24
CA ALA A 92 -10.92 0.95 -3.35
C ALA A 92 -10.17 1.81 -2.34
N GLY A 93 -10.76 2.95 -1.95
CA GLY A 93 -10.18 3.82 -0.92
C GLY A 93 -10.16 3.13 0.44
N VAL A 94 -8.98 3.05 1.06
CA VAL A 94 -8.81 2.46 2.40
C VAL A 94 -9.29 3.42 3.49
N PHE A 95 -8.96 4.70 3.34
CA PHE A 95 -9.34 5.77 4.25
C PHE A 95 -10.41 6.66 3.60
N PRO A 96 -11.46 7.04 4.35
CA PRO A 96 -12.40 8.05 3.86
C PRO A 96 -11.70 9.39 3.72
N ARG A 97 -12.18 10.23 2.80
CA ARG A 97 -11.73 11.61 2.70
C ARG A 97 -12.19 12.36 3.96
N TYR A 98 -11.26 12.97 4.67
CA TYR A 98 -11.61 13.88 5.76
C TYR A 98 -12.34 15.10 5.18
N VAL A 99 -13.46 15.44 5.81
CA VAL A 99 -14.23 16.65 5.53
C VAL A 99 -14.25 17.42 6.84
N GLU A 100 -13.72 18.64 6.83
CA GLU A 100 -13.87 19.56 7.97
C GLU A 100 -15.37 19.77 8.18
N THR A 101 -15.89 19.34 9.33
CA THR A 101 -17.18 19.82 9.79
C THR A 101 -16.98 21.27 10.20
N GLU A 102 -17.85 22.17 9.73
CA GLU A 102 -17.97 23.50 10.33
C GLU A 102 -18.47 23.27 11.77
N ASP A 103 -17.54 23.02 12.69
CA ASP A 103 -17.88 22.97 14.11
C ASP A 103 -18.29 24.40 14.50
N GLU A 104 -19.57 24.54 14.81
CA GLU A 104 -20.18 25.72 15.41
C GLU A 104 -19.25 26.23 16.51
N GLY A 105 -18.65 27.40 16.27
CA GLY A 105 -17.74 28.04 17.20
C GLY A 105 -18.32 28.01 18.61
N GLU A 106 -17.62 27.27 19.47
CA GLU A 106 -17.84 27.20 20.91
C GLU A 106 -17.76 28.63 21.44
N LYS A 107 -18.94 29.26 21.58
CA LYS A 107 -19.10 30.49 22.35
C LYS A 107 -18.88 30.12 23.81
N ALA A 108 -17.70 30.43 24.32
CA ALA A 108 -17.43 30.61 25.75
C ALA A 108 -17.11 32.08 26.00
#